data_AF-A0A9P1IK46-F1
#
_entry.id   AF-A0A9P1IK46-F1
#
_cell.length_a   1.000
_cell.length_b   1.000
_cell.length_c   1.000
_cell.angle_alpha   90.00
_cell.angle_beta   90.00
_cell.angle_gamma   90.00
#
_symmetry.space_group_name_H-M   'P 1'
#
loop_
_entity.id
_entity.type
_entity.pdbx_description
1 polymer ?
#
loop_
_entity_poly.entity_id
_entity_poly.type
_entity_poly.pdbx_seq_one_letter_code
_entity_poly.pdbx_strand_id
1 'polypeptide(L)'
;MTTFMPPFFDYPSSTTENRRFVARPKKKKEDCYSGLSFVMAATTTERAATPQSPSKQITVVDVYDLAASIGNDFEKLIESYGNECVRGIMPKVISALETLEALAAGNDRENEEIMRLSKAVERLEHEKHQRHQQQQKFEEELEQVEKTYRKDIDDLQIMVKNLMSENRNLSTTVSSLPAEETPMTCSMRDTDLKMLLELKETSSQQKEEIKTLQRDVETYQCQVENLQNSIEKLIRQNEELLRKNASLQKQGRVIVEEKMEIVKRLEKTEESNIELRKLVKETDRACKDLQLANQDNNEPRFTLSELREVLKEKNILKGRVMELEEELEQFKPGTKKIEIMRLDENEDVHVVEQGIAEAHLNEETSPRSINDEDLPVYGPLPREPDEKLYPWKYERKDSGVRKFFRFFKDFGASSSPRRSSSATASPRLPSRAIPPVLN
;
A
#
# COMPACT_ATOMS: atom_id res chain seq x y z
N MET A 1 32.88 43.68 -54.59
CA MET A 1 33.28 43.07 -53.30
C MET A 1 32.68 43.90 -52.21
N THR A 2 31.74 43.34 -51.44
CA THR A 2 30.87 44.11 -50.56
C THR A 2 31.03 43.58 -49.15
N THR A 3 31.92 44.19 -48.37
CA THR A 3 32.20 43.77 -46.99
C THR A 3 31.37 44.59 -46.03
N PHE A 4 30.34 43.98 -45.45
CA PHE A 4 29.56 44.52 -44.35
C PHE A 4 30.43 44.62 -43.08
N MET A 5 30.42 45.76 -42.40
CA MET A 5 30.89 45.83 -41.00
C MET A 5 29.72 45.56 -40.04
N PRO A 6 29.94 44.82 -38.94
CA PRO A 6 28.95 44.68 -37.87
C PRO A 6 28.91 45.95 -36.97
N PRO A 7 27.79 46.22 -36.29
CA PRO A 7 27.59 47.44 -35.51
C PRO A 7 28.23 47.37 -34.10
N PHE A 8 28.44 48.54 -33.53
CA PHE A 8 28.80 48.73 -32.11
C PHE A 8 27.72 48.14 -31.18
N PHE A 9 28.16 47.55 -30.07
CA PHE A 9 27.30 47.22 -28.93
C PHE A 9 27.55 48.23 -27.81
N ASP A 10 26.47 48.84 -27.30
CA ASP A 10 26.53 49.82 -26.23
C ASP A 10 26.92 49.20 -24.88
N TYR A 11 27.83 49.87 -24.16
CA TYR A 11 28.06 49.65 -22.74
C TYR A 11 27.15 50.58 -21.91
N PRO A 12 26.21 50.06 -21.11
CA PRO A 12 25.46 50.90 -20.18
C PRO A 12 26.39 51.36 -19.04
N SER A 13 26.40 52.67 -18.79
CA SER A 13 27.31 53.31 -17.85
C SER A 13 27.00 53.02 -16.38
N SER A 14 28.04 52.89 -15.57
CA SER A 14 27.97 52.73 -14.11
C SER A 14 27.35 53.97 -13.44
N THR A 15 26.09 53.85 -13.04
CA THR A 15 25.42 54.87 -12.23
C THR A 15 25.84 54.71 -10.77
N THR A 16 26.57 55.69 -10.23
CA THR A 16 27.00 55.76 -8.83
C THR A 16 25.81 56.09 -7.91
N GLU A 17 25.05 55.07 -7.49
CA GLU A 17 23.98 55.25 -6.51
C GLU A 17 24.55 55.30 -5.07
N ASN A 18 24.47 56.49 -4.46
CA ASN A 18 25.07 56.82 -3.17
C ASN A 18 24.24 56.24 -1.98
N ARG A 19 24.44 54.96 -1.65
CA ARG A 19 23.75 54.31 -0.51
C ARG A 19 24.40 54.61 0.84
N ARG A 20 23.73 55.46 1.60
CA ARG A 20 24.01 55.73 3.03
C ARG A 20 24.14 54.44 3.83
N PHE A 21 25.20 54.34 4.64
CA PHE A 21 25.29 53.36 5.72
C PHE A 21 24.14 53.56 6.72
N VAL A 22 23.23 52.58 6.81
CA VAL A 22 22.25 52.50 7.89
C VAL A 22 22.77 51.49 8.92
N ALA A 23 23.19 51.99 10.07
CA ALA A 23 23.63 51.14 11.17
C ALA A 23 22.48 50.24 11.65
N ARG A 24 22.67 48.91 11.59
CA ARG A 24 21.75 47.97 12.23
C ARG A 24 22.04 47.91 13.73
N PRO A 25 21.04 48.00 14.62
CA PRO A 25 21.26 47.83 16.05
C PRO A 25 21.59 46.36 16.38
N LYS A 26 22.54 46.15 17.29
CA LYS A 26 22.82 44.83 17.87
C LYS A 26 21.63 44.38 18.71
N LYS A 27 20.74 43.54 18.15
CA LYS A 27 19.84 42.74 18.97
C LYS A 27 20.66 41.68 19.70
N LYS A 28 20.57 41.64 21.04
CA LYS A 28 21.01 40.48 21.82
C LYS A 28 20.27 39.26 21.27
N LYS A 29 21.00 38.19 20.95
CA LYS A 29 20.41 36.85 20.89
C LYS A 29 20.32 36.37 22.33
N GLU A 30 19.11 36.42 22.88
CA GLU A 30 18.76 35.65 24.07
C GLU A 30 18.69 34.16 23.72
N ASP A 31 18.80 33.31 24.73
CA ASP A 31 19.20 31.91 24.59
C ASP A 31 18.11 30.98 24.01
N CYS A 32 18.03 30.88 22.69
CA CYS A 32 17.20 29.87 22.01
C CYS A 32 17.83 28.46 21.93
N TYR A 33 19.02 28.22 22.49
CA TYR A 33 19.72 26.92 22.43
C TYR A 33 19.51 26.01 23.65
N SER A 34 18.92 26.52 24.74
CA SER A 34 18.58 25.74 25.94
C SER A 34 17.37 24.81 25.74
N GLY A 35 16.44 25.15 24.85
CA GLY A 35 15.26 24.33 24.56
C GLY A 35 15.55 23.06 23.74
N LEU A 36 16.51 23.10 22.82
CA LEU A 36 16.82 21.97 21.94
C LEU A 36 17.62 20.86 22.63
N SER A 37 18.50 21.22 23.57
CA SER A 37 19.24 20.26 24.41
C SER A 37 18.32 19.52 25.37
N PHE A 38 17.33 20.20 25.96
CA PHE A 38 16.32 19.58 26.83
C PHE A 38 15.42 18.57 26.07
N VAL A 39 15.04 18.89 24.83
CA VAL A 39 14.23 17.99 23.99
C VAL A 39 15.02 16.78 23.49
N MET A 40 16.33 16.91 23.19
CA MET A 40 17.15 15.73 22.86
C MET A 40 17.33 14.79 24.06
N ALA A 41 17.59 15.32 25.25
CA ALA A 41 17.81 14.52 26.47
C ALA A 41 16.61 13.62 26.84
N ALA A 42 15.38 14.05 26.53
CA ALA A 42 14.17 13.26 26.77
C ALA A 42 14.00 12.06 25.81
N THR A 43 14.67 12.04 24.66
CA THR A 43 14.49 11.01 23.62
C THR A 43 15.46 9.82 23.74
N THR A 44 16.46 9.89 24.62
CA THR A 44 17.38 8.78 24.92
C THR A 44 16.91 7.96 26.12
N THR A 45 15.59 7.78 26.26
CA THR A 45 15.06 6.76 27.18
C THR A 45 15.37 5.40 26.58
N GLU A 46 16.08 4.56 27.34
CA GLU A 46 16.43 3.19 26.95
C GLU A 46 15.20 2.47 26.37
N ARG A 47 15.29 2.06 25.10
CA ARG A 47 14.28 1.22 24.47
C ARG A 47 14.47 -0.22 24.94
N ALA A 48 14.30 -0.41 26.25
CA ALA A 48 14.39 -1.69 26.93
C ALA A 48 13.54 -2.71 26.17
N ALA A 49 14.13 -3.86 25.87
CA ALA A 49 13.44 -4.92 25.16
C ALA A 49 12.22 -5.36 26.00
N THR A 50 11.02 -4.94 25.57
CA THR A 50 9.78 -5.45 26.13
C THR A 50 9.83 -6.97 26.06
N PRO A 51 9.53 -7.70 27.15
CA PRO A 51 9.61 -9.15 27.15
C PRO A 51 8.71 -9.68 26.02
N GLN A 52 9.33 -10.30 25.02
CA GLN A 52 8.60 -10.85 23.88
C GLN A 52 7.68 -11.94 24.42
N SER A 53 6.36 -11.75 24.30
CA SER A 53 5.41 -12.82 24.60
C SER A 53 5.78 -14.05 23.76
N PRO A 54 5.92 -15.25 24.35
CA PRO A 54 6.39 -16.43 23.62
C PRO A 54 5.51 -16.80 22.42
N SER A 55 4.25 -16.38 22.43
CA SER A 55 3.32 -16.46 21.30
C SER A 55 3.74 -15.68 20.04
N LYS A 56 4.70 -14.75 20.11
CA LYS A 56 5.26 -14.03 18.95
C LYS A 56 6.39 -14.77 18.23
N GLN A 57 6.87 -15.87 18.81
CA GLN A 57 7.99 -16.68 18.27
C GLN A 57 7.50 -17.96 17.59
N ILE A 58 6.20 -18.28 17.68
CA ILE A 58 5.58 -19.40 16.96
C ILE A 58 5.55 -19.06 15.46
N THR A 59 6.30 -19.82 14.69
CA THR A 59 6.37 -19.71 13.22
C THR A 59 5.29 -20.58 12.57
N VAL A 60 5.06 -20.36 11.28
CA VAL A 60 4.18 -21.22 10.48
C VAL A 60 4.64 -22.69 10.48
N VAL A 61 5.95 -22.96 10.63
CA VAL A 61 6.50 -24.34 10.66
C VAL A 61 6.07 -25.07 11.93
N ASP A 62 6.13 -24.40 13.09
CA ASP A 62 5.72 -24.99 14.38
C ASP A 62 4.23 -25.38 14.39
N VAL A 63 3.40 -24.64 13.66
CA VAL A 63 1.96 -24.96 13.48
C VAL A 63 1.77 -26.21 12.63
N TYR A 64 2.61 -26.45 11.61
CA TYR A 64 2.59 -27.68 10.82
C TYR A 64 3.07 -28.90 11.61
N ASP A 65 4.12 -28.76 12.41
CA ASP A 65 4.61 -29.86 13.26
C ASP A 65 3.59 -30.22 14.35
N LEU A 66 2.92 -29.22 14.95
CA LEU A 66 1.81 -29.43 15.87
C LEU A 66 0.61 -30.11 15.17
N ALA A 67 0.25 -29.67 13.96
CA ALA A 67 -0.80 -30.30 13.16
C ALA A 67 -0.49 -31.78 12.85
N ALA A 68 0.77 -32.11 12.54
CA ALA A 68 1.20 -33.48 12.30
C ALA A 68 1.12 -34.35 13.58
N SER A 69 1.56 -33.84 14.73
CA SER A 69 1.43 -34.55 16.01
C SER A 69 -0.03 -34.83 16.36
N ILE A 70 -0.91 -33.82 16.21
CA ILE A 70 -2.35 -33.95 16.46
C ILE A 70 -3.00 -34.93 15.47
N GLY A 71 -2.58 -34.93 14.20
CA GLY A 71 -3.04 -35.89 13.19
C GLY A 71 -2.73 -37.33 13.58
N ASN A 72 -1.51 -37.61 14.00
CA ASN A 72 -1.09 -38.94 14.46
C ASN A 72 -1.88 -39.42 15.70
N ASP A 73 -2.27 -38.52 16.60
CA ASP A 73 -3.08 -38.88 17.77
C ASP A 73 -4.56 -39.09 17.41
N PHE A 74 -5.09 -38.35 16.44
CA PHE A 74 -6.41 -38.64 15.87
C PHE A 74 -6.43 -39.98 15.11
N GLU A 75 -5.36 -40.35 14.41
CA GLU A 75 -5.26 -41.65 13.73
C GLU A 75 -5.36 -42.81 14.74
N LYS A 76 -4.57 -42.79 15.82
CA LYS A 76 -4.66 -43.78 16.91
C LYS A 76 -6.05 -43.87 17.54
N LEU A 77 -6.73 -42.72 17.70
CA LEU A 77 -8.10 -42.67 18.23
C LEU A 77 -9.11 -43.31 17.27
N ILE A 78 -8.96 -43.07 15.96
CA ILE A 78 -9.80 -43.68 14.90
C ILE A 78 -9.56 -45.19 14.84
N GLU A 79 -8.31 -45.65 14.93
CA GLU A 79 -7.95 -47.07 14.97
C GLU A 79 -8.53 -47.78 16.21
N SER A 80 -8.51 -47.13 17.37
CA SER A 80 -8.90 -47.73 18.65
C SER A 80 -10.40 -47.69 18.94
N TYR A 81 -11.09 -46.61 18.53
CA TYR A 81 -12.48 -46.33 18.91
C TYR A 81 -13.42 -46.04 17.72
N GLY A 82 -12.89 -46.00 16.50
CA GLY A 82 -13.64 -45.69 15.29
C GLY A 82 -13.78 -44.19 15.00
N ASN A 83 -14.12 -43.89 13.75
CA ASN A 83 -14.14 -42.51 13.21
C ASN A 83 -15.12 -41.57 13.92
N GLU A 84 -16.25 -42.09 14.42
CA GLU A 84 -17.33 -41.28 15.00
C GLU A 84 -16.88 -40.44 16.22
N CYS A 85 -15.89 -40.92 16.98
CA CYS A 85 -15.30 -40.20 18.11
C CYS A 85 -14.56 -38.91 17.69
N VAL A 86 -13.99 -38.88 16.49
CA VAL A 86 -13.14 -37.79 15.99
C VAL A 86 -13.87 -36.88 15.00
N ARG A 87 -14.86 -37.40 14.26
CA ARG A 87 -15.60 -36.71 13.20
C ARG A 87 -16.16 -35.34 13.58
N GLY A 88 -16.63 -35.17 14.83
CA GLY A 88 -17.20 -33.92 15.32
C GLY A 88 -16.19 -32.88 15.84
N ILE A 89 -14.98 -33.30 16.22
CA ILE A 89 -13.95 -32.43 16.82
C ILE A 89 -12.88 -32.02 15.80
N MET A 90 -12.53 -32.90 14.86
CA MET A 90 -11.50 -32.65 13.84
C MET A 90 -11.73 -31.35 13.03
N PRO A 91 -12.95 -31.01 12.54
CA PRO A 91 -13.17 -29.74 11.83
C PRO A 91 -12.92 -28.49 12.71
N LYS A 92 -13.17 -28.59 14.03
CA LYS A 92 -12.93 -27.50 14.98
C LYS A 92 -11.44 -27.31 15.25
N VAL A 93 -10.70 -28.41 15.38
CA VAL A 93 -9.24 -28.40 15.56
C VAL A 93 -8.53 -27.90 14.31
N ILE A 94 -8.97 -28.31 13.12
CA ILE A 94 -8.50 -27.71 11.85
C ILE A 94 -8.75 -26.20 11.86
N SER A 95 -9.96 -25.75 12.18
CA SER A 95 -10.27 -24.31 12.22
C SER A 95 -9.44 -23.53 13.24
N ALA A 96 -9.05 -24.14 14.37
CA ALA A 96 -8.18 -23.53 15.36
C ALA A 96 -6.72 -23.45 14.87
N LEU A 97 -6.22 -24.51 14.26
CA LEU A 97 -4.88 -24.55 13.66
C LEU A 97 -4.77 -23.58 12.48
N GLU A 98 -5.83 -23.37 11.69
CA GLU A 98 -5.87 -22.34 10.64
C GLU A 98 -5.82 -20.92 11.20
N THR A 99 -6.52 -20.64 12.30
CA THR A 99 -6.38 -19.33 12.97
C THR A 99 -4.99 -19.14 13.54
N LEU A 100 -4.33 -20.20 14.01
CA LEU A 100 -2.95 -20.15 14.49
C LEU A 100 -1.95 -19.97 13.34
N GLU A 101 -2.12 -20.65 12.21
CA GLU A 101 -1.33 -20.46 10.97
C GLU A 101 -1.43 -19.01 10.48
N ALA A 102 -2.64 -18.44 10.46
CA ALA A 102 -2.86 -17.05 10.06
C ALA A 102 -2.19 -16.04 11.02
N LEU A 103 -2.20 -16.31 12.32
CA LEU A 103 -1.52 -15.47 13.33
C LEU A 103 0.01 -15.60 13.24
N ALA A 104 0.54 -16.81 13.06
CA ALA A 104 1.97 -17.06 12.88
C ALA A 104 2.50 -16.37 11.60
N ALA A 105 1.80 -16.52 10.47
CA ALA A 105 2.12 -15.84 9.23
C ALA A 105 1.96 -14.30 9.31
N GLY A 106 1.13 -13.81 10.24
CA GLY A 106 1.05 -12.40 10.60
C GLY A 106 2.29 -11.94 11.37
N ASN A 107 2.64 -12.66 12.44
CA ASN A 107 3.83 -12.40 13.25
C ASN A 107 5.11 -12.39 12.41
N ASP A 108 5.28 -13.33 11.48
CA ASP A 108 6.45 -13.41 10.60
C ASP A 108 6.59 -12.12 9.75
N ARG A 109 5.49 -11.61 9.18
CA ARG A 109 5.48 -10.35 8.42
C ARG A 109 5.73 -9.13 9.30
N GLU A 110 5.16 -9.09 10.50
CA GLU A 110 5.43 -8.02 11.47
C GLU A 110 6.91 -8.03 11.90
N ASN A 111 7.49 -9.21 12.12
CA ASN A 111 8.91 -9.37 12.45
C ASN A 111 9.81 -8.92 11.28
N GLU A 112 9.47 -9.25 10.02
CA GLU A 112 10.17 -8.71 8.85
C GLU A 112 10.09 -7.19 8.75
N GLU A 113 8.94 -6.59 9.05
CA GLU A 113 8.77 -5.13 9.08
C GLU A 113 9.61 -4.51 10.20
N ILE A 114 9.58 -5.07 11.40
CA ILE A 114 10.41 -4.64 12.53
C ILE A 114 11.90 -4.73 12.18
N MET A 115 12.36 -5.79 11.52
CA MET A 115 13.74 -5.89 11.04
C MET A 115 14.08 -4.83 9.98
N ARG A 116 13.19 -4.59 9.00
CA ARG A 116 13.39 -3.56 7.96
C ARG A 116 13.42 -2.14 8.55
N LEU A 117 12.54 -1.84 9.51
CA LEU A 117 12.53 -0.57 10.25
C LEU A 117 13.77 -0.42 11.15
N SER A 118 14.18 -1.46 11.87
CA SER A 118 15.38 -1.41 12.72
C SER A 118 16.64 -1.11 11.90
N LYS A 119 16.79 -1.76 10.74
CA LYS A 119 17.88 -1.48 9.79
C LYS A 119 17.77 -0.10 9.11
N ALA A 120 16.57 0.49 9.05
CA ALA A 120 16.40 1.87 8.60
C ALA A 120 16.83 2.87 9.68
N VAL A 121 16.45 2.63 10.94
CA VAL A 121 16.87 3.43 12.10
C VAL A 121 18.39 3.42 12.25
N GLU A 122 19.03 2.25 12.28
CA GLU A 122 20.50 2.11 12.38
C GLU A 122 21.24 2.91 11.30
N ARG A 123 20.76 2.86 10.05
CA ARG A 123 21.33 3.66 8.94
C ARG A 123 21.15 5.17 9.14
N LEU A 124 19.97 5.60 9.58
CA LEU A 124 19.67 7.02 9.84
C LEU A 124 20.44 7.56 11.05
N GLU A 125 20.65 6.75 12.08
CA GLU A 125 21.48 7.09 13.24
C GLU A 125 22.95 7.22 12.84
N HIS A 126 23.46 6.28 12.04
CA HIS A 126 24.82 6.35 11.49
C HIS A 126 25.00 7.58 10.58
N GLU A 127 24.04 7.87 9.70
CA GLU A 127 24.07 9.06 8.85
C GLU A 127 24.00 10.36 9.66
N LYS A 128 23.12 10.44 10.67
CA LYS A 128 23.04 11.57 11.61
C LYS A 128 24.38 11.78 12.33
N HIS A 129 25.01 10.70 12.80
CA HIS A 129 26.32 10.76 13.45
C HIS A 129 27.42 11.24 12.50
N GLN A 130 27.49 10.71 11.27
CA GLN A 130 28.44 11.18 10.25
C GLN A 130 28.25 12.67 9.91
N ARG A 131 27.00 13.13 9.70
CA ARG A 131 26.71 14.54 9.43
C ARG A 131 27.15 15.44 10.59
N HIS A 132 26.93 15.01 11.83
CA HIS A 132 27.37 15.75 13.01
C HIS A 132 28.91 15.82 13.12
N GLN A 133 29.61 14.70 12.88
CA GLN A 133 31.08 14.70 12.82
C GLN A 133 31.63 15.62 11.72
N GLN A 134 31.00 15.63 10.53
CA GLN A 134 31.40 16.53 9.45
C GLN A 134 31.20 18.01 9.85
N GLN A 135 30.05 18.33 10.45
CA GLN A 135 29.76 19.67 10.93
C GLN A 135 30.76 20.12 12.01
N GLN A 136 31.10 19.25 12.96
CA GLN A 136 32.11 19.54 13.99
C GLN A 136 33.49 19.80 13.35
N LYS A 137 33.92 18.98 12.38
CA LYS A 137 35.20 19.20 11.67
C LYS A 137 35.24 20.54 10.93
N PHE A 138 34.16 20.91 10.24
CA PHE A 138 34.07 22.22 9.59
C PHE A 138 34.08 23.39 10.60
N GLU A 139 33.52 23.20 11.80
CA GLU A 139 33.56 24.19 12.88
C GLU A 139 34.97 24.33 13.48
N GLU A 140 35.68 23.21 13.69
CA GLU A 140 37.10 23.18 14.11
C GLU A 140 38.03 23.81 13.05
N GLU A 141 37.85 23.49 11.76
CA GLU A 141 38.57 24.11 10.64
C GLU A 141 38.30 25.63 10.56
N LEU A 142 37.05 26.05 10.74
CA LEU A 142 36.67 27.47 10.73
C LEU A 142 37.28 28.23 11.91
N GLU A 143 37.27 27.65 13.12
CA GLU A 143 37.91 28.25 14.30
C GLU A 143 39.43 28.35 14.11
N GLN A 144 40.06 27.36 13.49
CA GLN A 144 41.50 27.38 13.18
C GLN A 144 41.83 28.47 12.15
N VAL A 145 40.98 28.67 11.14
CA VAL A 145 41.10 29.77 10.17
C VAL A 145 40.92 31.12 10.86
N GLU A 146 39.94 31.29 11.76
CA GLU A 146 39.76 32.53 12.52
C GLU A 146 40.97 32.83 13.42
N LYS A 147 41.50 31.83 14.14
CA LYS A 147 42.73 31.96 14.96
C LYS A 147 43.92 32.42 14.12
N THR A 148 44.05 31.90 12.90
CA THR A 148 45.12 32.28 11.95
C THR A 148 44.95 33.74 11.53
N TYR A 149 43.76 34.14 11.06
CA TYR A 149 43.50 35.54 10.69
C TYR A 149 43.70 36.53 11.85
N ARG A 150 43.31 36.17 13.09
CA ARG A 150 43.58 37.01 14.26
C ARG A 150 45.07 37.23 14.48
N LYS A 151 45.87 36.16 14.38
CA LYS A 151 47.33 36.24 14.50
C LYS A 151 47.92 37.12 13.39
N ASP A 152 47.51 36.94 12.14
CA ASP A 152 48.00 37.73 11.01
C ASP A 152 47.64 39.22 11.19
N ILE A 153 46.45 39.52 11.70
CA ILE A 153 46.05 40.90 12.05
C ILE A 153 46.95 41.49 13.15
N ASP A 154 47.26 40.72 14.19
CA ASP A 154 48.14 41.18 15.29
C ASP A 154 49.59 41.37 14.80
N ASP A 155 50.12 40.45 14.00
CA ASP A 155 51.46 40.53 13.39
C ASP A 155 51.56 41.74 12.43
N LEU A 156 50.54 42.00 11.62
CA LEU A 156 50.46 43.20 10.77
C LEU A 156 50.35 44.49 11.59
N GLN A 157 49.61 44.50 12.70
CA GLN A 157 49.57 45.66 13.61
C GLN A 157 50.94 45.93 14.26
N ILE A 158 51.70 44.89 14.60
CA ILE A 158 53.07 45.02 15.10
C ILE A 158 53.99 45.58 14.01
N MET A 159 53.90 45.05 12.78
CA MET A 159 54.68 45.54 11.63
C MET A 159 54.40 47.02 11.35
N VAL A 160 53.13 47.45 11.33
CA VAL A 160 52.75 48.86 11.12
C VAL A 160 53.27 49.74 12.25
N LYS A 161 53.22 49.32 13.52
CA LYS A 161 53.82 50.06 14.64
C LYS A 161 55.33 50.23 14.47
N ASN A 162 56.03 49.17 14.07
CA ASN A 162 57.48 49.20 13.84
C ASN A 162 57.84 50.16 12.69
N LEU A 163 57.19 50.02 11.52
CA LEU A 163 57.42 50.89 10.36
C LEU A 163 57.09 52.36 10.64
N MET A 164 56.03 52.65 11.40
CA MET A 164 55.73 54.02 11.84
C MET A 164 56.84 54.59 12.75
N SER A 165 57.41 53.76 13.63
CA SER A 165 58.52 54.20 14.49
C SER A 165 59.81 54.43 13.70
N GLU A 166 60.13 53.56 12.74
CA GLU A 166 61.29 53.69 11.88
C GLU A 166 61.18 54.90 10.95
N ASN A 167 60.04 55.08 10.29
CA ASN A 167 59.80 56.24 9.42
C ASN A 167 59.86 57.57 10.21
N ARG A 168 59.40 57.57 11.48
CA ARG A 168 59.59 58.71 12.38
C ARG A 168 61.07 58.99 12.67
N ASN A 169 61.87 57.94 12.93
CA ASN A 169 63.31 58.05 13.19
C ASN A 169 64.09 58.50 11.94
N LEU A 170 63.75 57.97 10.76
CA LEU A 170 64.31 58.38 9.48
C LEU A 170 63.94 59.83 9.16
N SER A 171 62.68 60.24 9.37
CA SER A 171 62.23 61.62 9.20
C SER A 171 63.01 62.60 10.10
N THR A 172 63.27 62.25 11.36
CA THR A 172 64.14 63.06 12.23
C THR A 172 65.60 63.09 11.77
N THR A 173 66.09 62.02 11.14
CA THR A 173 67.46 61.93 10.63
C THR A 173 67.63 62.76 9.34
N VAL A 174 66.72 62.62 8.38
CA VAL A 174 66.69 63.40 7.13
C VAL A 174 66.54 64.90 7.40
N SER A 175 65.77 65.28 8.42
CA SER A 175 65.62 66.69 8.84
C SER A 175 66.91 67.31 9.41
N SER A 176 67.99 66.54 9.59
CA SER A 176 69.24 66.99 10.23
C SER A 176 70.44 67.14 9.29
N LEU A 177 70.26 66.92 7.98
CA LEU A 177 71.32 66.98 6.97
C LEU A 177 71.26 68.26 6.12
N PRO A 178 72.32 69.09 6.06
CA PRO A 178 72.46 70.16 5.07
C PRO A 178 73.02 69.61 3.75
N ALA A 179 72.58 70.19 2.63
CA ALA A 179 73.02 69.82 1.27
C ALA A 179 73.93 70.90 0.67
N GLU A 180 75.01 70.47 -0.02
CA GLU A 180 75.77 71.29 -0.96
C GLU A 180 76.07 70.50 -2.25
N GLU A 181 76.19 71.20 -3.37
CA GLU A 181 76.32 70.64 -4.72
C GLU A 181 77.51 71.21 -5.50
N THR A 182 77.97 70.44 -6.52
CA THR A 182 78.78 70.87 -7.71
C THR A 182 80.27 71.25 -7.47
N PRO A 183 81.18 71.21 -8.50
CA PRO A 183 80.91 71.23 -9.97
C PRO A 183 81.70 70.27 -10.91
N MET A 184 81.23 70.25 -12.18
CA MET A 184 81.85 69.68 -13.40
C MET A 184 83.36 69.96 -13.52
N THR A 185 84.22 69.05 -14.04
CA THR A 185 84.24 68.63 -15.46
C THR A 185 84.79 67.22 -15.74
N CYS A 186 85.34 66.49 -14.77
CA CYS A 186 85.44 65.02 -14.90
C CYS A 186 84.03 64.40 -15.00
N SER A 187 83.08 65.11 -14.38
CA SER A 187 81.65 64.85 -14.31
C SER A 187 80.95 64.42 -15.60
N MET A 188 81.41 64.71 -16.81
CA MET A 188 80.71 64.20 -18.02
C MET A 188 80.87 62.68 -18.15
N ARG A 189 82.06 62.15 -17.89
CA ARG A 189 82.27 60.69 -17.85
C ARG A 189 81.63 60.07 -16.62
N ASP A 190 81.59 60.79 -15.51
CA ASP A 190 80.96 60.32 -14.28
C ASP A 190 79.42 60.37 -14.38
N THR A 191 78.82 61.31 -15.13
CA THR A 191 77.38 61.33 -15.44
C THR A 191 76.99 60.24 -16.42
N ASP A 192 77.80 59.97 -17.44
CA ASP A 192 77.54 58.88 -18.38
C ASP A 192 77.66 57.51 -17.70
N LEU A 193 78.66 57.35 -16.81
CA LEU A 193 78.80 56.16 -15.96
C LEU A 193 77.63 56.03 -14.96
N LYS A 194 77.19 57.14 -14.34
CA LYS A 194 76.03 57.16 -13.44
C LYS A 194 74.75 56.78 -14.19
N MET A 195 74.53 57.33 -15.38
CA MET A 195 73.41 56.98 -16.26
C MET A 195 73.45 55.50 -16.67
N LEU A 196 74.63 54.95 -16.98
CA LEU A 196 74.80 53.52 -17.27
C LEU A 196 74.48 52.64 -16.05
N LEU A 197 74.88 53.06 -14.85
CA LEU A 197 74.56 52.36 -13.61
C LEU A 197 73.05 52.41 -13.30
N GLU A 198 72.41 53.55 -13.50
CA GLU A 198 70.96 53.75 -13.33
C GLU A 198 70.15 52.95 -14.37
N LEU A 199 70.59 52.90 -15.63
CA LEU A 199 70.02 52.02 -16.66
C LEU A 199 70.23 50.53 -16.35
N LYS A 200 71.35 50.16 -15.74
CA LYS A 200 71.63 48.79 -15.29
C LYS A 200 70.75 48.41 -14.09
N GLU A 201 70.55 49.33 -13.16
CA GLU A 201 69.70 49.16 -11.98
C GLU A 201 68.23 49.02 -12.38
N THR A 202 67.70 49.94 -13.18
CA THR A 202 66.33 49.86 -13.73
C THR A 202 66.14 48.61 -14.59
N SER A 203 67.13 48.19 -15.39
CA SER A 203 67.09 46.91 -16.12
C SER A 203 67.10 45.69 -15.19
N SER A 204 67.74 45.77 -14.03
CA SER A 204 67.69 44.73 -13.00
C SER A 204 66.32 44.68 -12.31
N GLN A 205 65.76 45.85 -11.96
CA GLN A 205 64.42 45.99 -11.38
C GLN A 205 63.34 45.44 -12.34
N GLN A 206 63.37 45.81 -13.62
CA GLN A 206 62.47 45.26 -14.66
C GLN A 206 62.60 43.73 -14.80
N LYS A 207 63.81 43.17 -14.69
CA LYS A 207 64.01 41.70 -14.71
C LYS A 207 63.46 41.02 -13.45
N GLU A 208 63.43 41.70 -12.33
CA GLU A 208 62.84 41.20 -11.09
C GLU A 208 61.31 41.30 -11.11
N GLU A 209 60.76 42.41 -11.61
CA GLU A 209 59.33 42.61 -11.87
C GLU A 209 58.77 41.59 -12.87
N ILE A 210 59.48 41.31 -13.96
CA ILE A 210 59.10 40.23 -14.89
C ILE A 210 59.05 38.87 -14.18
N LYS A 211 59.98 38.60 -13.26
CA LYS A 211 59.97 37.35 -12.48
C LYS A 211 58.86 37.30 -11.44
N THR A 212 58.46 38.42 -10.82
CA THR A 212 57.30 38.43 -9.91
C THR A 212 56.02 38.19 -10.68
N LEU A 213 55.81 38.92 -11.79
CA LEU A 213 54.65 38.74 -12.67
C LEU A 213 54.58 37.32 -13.27
N GLN A 214 55.72 36.68 -13.57
CA GLN A 214 55.74 35.28 -14.00
C GLN A 214 55.24 34.32 -12.91
N ARG A 215 55.68 34.48 -11.66
CA ARG A 215 55.20 33.66 -10.53
C ARG A 215 53.71 33.91 -10.23
N ASP A 216 53.25 35.14 -10.38
CA ASP A 216 51.83 35.47 -10.23
C ASP A 216 51.00 34.77 -11.31
N VAL A 217 51.45 34.79 -12.57
CA VAL A 217 50.81 34.07 -13.68
C VAL A 217 50.76 32.56 -13.43
N GLU A 218 51.86 31.94 -12.99
CA GLU A 218 51.90 30.51 -12.61
C GLU A 218 50.91 30.21 -11.46
N THR A 219 50.82 31.11 -10.47
CA THR A 219 49.88 30.99 -9.35
C THR A 219 48.43 31.08 -9.82
N TYR A 220 48.10 32.05 -10.69
CA TYR A 220 46.75 32.17 -11.26
C TYR A 220 46.39 31.00 -12.19
N GLN A 221 47.35 30.44 -12.93
CA GLN A 221 47.14 29.22 -13.73
C GLN A 221 46.74 28.05 -12.82
N CYS A 222 47.48 27.81 -11.74
CA CYS A 222 47.13 26.77 -10.76
C CYS A 222 45.76 27.01 -10.10
N GLN A 223 45.40 28.26 -9.79
CA GLN A 223 44.05 28.59 -9.29
C GLN A 223 42.95 28.29 -10.31
N VAL A 224 43.16 28.63 -11.59
CA VAL A 224 42.22 28.33 -12.69
C VAL A 224 42.04 26.83 -12.86
N GLU A 225 43.11 26.03 -12.86
CA GLU A 225 43.04 24.57 -12.92
C GLU A 225 42.28 23.96 -11.73
N ASN A 226 42.51 24.47 -10.52
CA ASN A 226 41.79 24.02 -9.32
C ASN A 226 40.29 24.36 -9.38
N LEU A 227 39.93 25.53 -9.92
CA LEU A 227 38.53 25.92 -10.14
C LEU A 227 37.88 25.08 -11.25
N GLN A 228 38.57 24.81 -12.35
CA GLN A 228 38.11 23.92 -13.43
C GLN A 228 37.83 22.50 -12.90
N ASN A 229 38.77 21.92 -12.15
CA ASN A 229 38.59 20.63 -11.49
C ASN A 229 37.39 20.61 -10.52
N SER A 230 37.11 21.72 -9.86
CA SER A 230 35.95 21.86 -8.95
C SER A 230 34.64 21.96 -9.73
N ILE A 231 34.62 22.70 -10.84
CA ILE A 231 33.49 22.80 -11.77
C ILE A 231 33.17 21.43 -12.38
N GLU A 232 34.18 20.66 -12.83
CA GLU A 232 33.97 19.31 -13.35
C GLU A 232 33.35 18.36 -12.31
N LYS A 233 33.79 18.41 -11.05
CA LYS A 233 33.18 17.63 -9.97
C LYS A 233 31.71 17.98 -9.77
N LEU A 234 31.39 19.28 -9.79
CA LEU A 234 30.01 19.77 -9.68
C LEU A 234 29.14 19.36 -10.87
N ILE A 235 29.68 19.37 -12.10
CA ILE A 235 28.98 18.88 -13.30
C ILE A 235 28.63 17.39 -13.14
N ARG A 236 29.60 16.55 -12.78
CA ARG A 236 29.39 15.10 -12.58
C ARG A 236 28.35 14.82 -11.48
N GLN A 237 28.39 15.58 -10.38
CA GLN A 237 27.39 15.49 -9.31
C GLN A 237 25.99 15.92 -9.78
N ASN A 238 25.89 17.00 -10.57
CA ASN A 238 24.62 17.47 -11.12
C ASN A 238 24.01 16.45 -12.10
N GLU A 239 24.81 15.87 -12.99
CA GLU A 239 24.35 14.77 -13.86
C GLU A 239 23.84 13.55 -13.07
N GLU A 240 24.49 13.20 -11.96
CA GLU A 240 24.05 12.11 -11.10
C GLU A 240 22.73 12.45 -10.40
N LEU A 241 22.57 13.69 -9.93
CA LEU A 241 21.31 14.19 -9.35
C LEU A 241 20.18 14.21 -10.39
N LEU A 242 20.45 14.62 -11.63
CA LEU A 242 19.49 14.57 -12.73
C LEU A 242 19.07 13.12 -13.04
N ARG A 243 20.03 12.17 -13.10
CA ARG A 243 19.75 10.73 -13.25
C ARG A 243 18.91 10.17 -12.10
N LYS A 244 19.23 10.54 -10.85
CA LYS A 244 18.47 10.16 -9.65
C LYS A 244 17.05 10.74 -9.68
N ASN A 245 16.88 12.01 -10.03
CA ASN A 245 15.59 12.68 -10.15
C ASN A 245 14.72 12.01 -11.24
N ALA A 246 15.28 11.73 -12.42
CA ALA A 246 14.57 11.00 -13.48
C ALA A 246 14.11 9.59 -13.05
N SER A 247 14.95 8.87 -12.29
CA SER A 247 14.60 7.56 -11.71
C SER A 247 13.46 7.68 -10.68
N LEU A 248 13.54 8.64 -9.76
CA LEU A 248 12.50 8.90 -8.75
C LEU A 248 11.18 9.34 -9.39
N GLN A 249 11.21 10.17 -10.44
CA GLN A 249 10.01 10.53 -11.20
C GLN A 249 9.39 9.32 -11.91
N LYS A 250 10.20 8.40 -12.44
CA LYS A 250 9.69 7.15 -13.03
C LYS A 250 9.02 6.27 -11.98
N GLN A 251 9.65 6.11 -10.81
CA GLN A 251 9.05 5.37 -9.67
C GLN A 251 7.75 6.03 -9.20
N GLY A 252 7.72 7.36 -9.08
CA GLY A 252 6.52 8.12 -8.73
C GLY A 252 5.36 7.92 -9.72
N ARG A 253 5.64 7.85 -11.04
CA ARG A 253 4.62 7.51 -12.04
C ARG A 253 4.06 6.10 -11.85
N VAL A 254 4.91 5.10 -11.67
CA VAL A 254 4.47 3.70 -11.41
C VAL A 254 3.62 3.62 -10.15
N ILE A 255 4.00 4.26 -9.06
CA ILE A 255 3.21 4.28 -7.81
C ILE A 255 1.84 4.96 -8.01
N VAL A 256 1.75 5.99 -8.84
CA VAL A 256 0.47 6.65 -9.19
C VAL A 256 -0.41 5.74 -10.06
N GLU A 257 0.18 5.03 -11.02
CA GLU A 257 -0.51 4.04 -11.87
C GLU A 257 -1.04 2.86 -11.02
N GLU A 258 -0.22 2.29 -10.14
CA GLU A 258 -0.61 1.23 -9.19
C GLU A 258 -1.71 1.70 -8.24
N LYS A 259 -1.60 2.92 -7.68
CA LYS A 259 -2.64 3.52 -6.85
C LYS A 259 -3.96 3.66 -7.61
N MET A 260 -3.92 4.15 -8.85
CA MET A 260 -5.12 4.33 -9.68
C MET A 260 -5.81 2.99 -9.95
N GLU A 261 -5.05 1.94 -10.26
CA GLU A 261 -5.57 0.60 -10.49
C GLU A 261 -6.15 -0.03 -9.20
N ILE A 262 -5.54 0.22 -8.03
CA ILE A 262 -6.10 -0.21 -6.73
C ILE A 262 -7.42 0.52 -6.43
N VAL A 263 -7.48 1.85 -6.65
CA VAL A 263 -8.71 2.64 -6.47
C VAL A 263 -9.83 2.12 -7.37
N LYS A 264 -9.56 1.88 -8.65
CA LYS A 264 -10.54 1.33 -9.59
C LYS A 264 -11.07 -0.05 -9.19
N ARG A 265 -10.22 -0.91 -8.61
CA ARG A 265 -10.65 -2.21 -8.06
C ARG A 265 -11.51 -2.03 -6.82
N LEU A 266 -11.17 -1.08 -5.95
CA LEU A 266 -11.94 -0.74 -4.75
C LEU A 266 -13.34 -0.23 -5.14
N GLU A 267 -13.43 0.74 -6.05
CA GLU A 267 -14.69 1.26 -6.60
C GLU A 267 -15.59 0.13 -7.10
N LYS A 268 -15.06 -0.78 -7.95
CA LYS A 268 -15.81 -1.94 -8.44
C LYS A 268 -16.30 -2.88 -7.31
N THR A 269 -15.52 -3.06 -6.24
CA THR A 269 -15.98 -3.83 -5.07
C THR A 269 -16.96 -3.08 -4.19
N GLU A 270 -16.96 -1.74 -4.21
CA GLU A 270 -17.94 -0.93 -3.50
C GLU A 270 -19.29 -0.93 -4.23
N GLU A 271 -19.28 -0.82 -5.57
CA GLU A 271 -20.45 -1.01 -6.43
C GLU A 271 -21.14 -2.35 -6.18
N SER A 272 -20.40 -3.47 -6.21
CA SER A 272 -20.98 -4.80 -5.97
C SER A 272 -21.47 -4.97 -4.52
N ASN A 273 -20.83 -4.31 -3.54
CA ASN A 273 -21.35 -4.25 -2.17
C ASN A 273 -22.66 -3.46 -2.08
N ILE A 274 -22.81 -2.37 -2.84
CA ILE A 274 -24.05 -1.58 -2.91
C ILE A 274 -25.17 -2.42 -3.55
N GLU A 275 -24.88 -3.17 -4.61
CA GLU A 275 -25.83 -4.10 -5.24
C GLU A 275 -26.28 -5.21 -4.29
N LEU A 276 -25.34 -5.89 -3.63
CA LEU A 276 -25.66 -6.92 -2.63
C LEU A 276 -26.49 -6.35 -1.48
N ARG A 277 -26.20 -5.12 -1.01
CA ARG A 277 -27.01 -4.44 0.01
C ARG A 277 -28.41 -4.04 -0.47
N LYS A 278 -28.63 -3.81 -1.76
CA LYS A 278 -29.98 -3.63 -2.33
C LYS A 278 -30.73 -4.97 -2.34
N LEU A 279 -30.09 -6.02 -2.87
CA LEU A 279 -30.68 -7.35 -2.95
C LEU A 279 -31.08 -7.90 -1.57
N VAL A 280 -30.23 -7.74 -0.55
CA VAL A 280 -30.55 -8.12 0.84
C VAL A 280 -31.78 -7.36 1.36
N LYS A 281 -31.92 -6.06 1.07
CA LYS A 281 -33.11 -5.28 1.46
C LYS A 281 -34.38 -5.73 0.72
N GLU A 282 -34.25 -6.20 -0.51
CA GLU A 282 -35.36 -6.75 -1.30
C GLU A 282 -35.78 -8.13 -0.79
N THR A 283 -34.82 -9.01 -0.46
CA THR A 283 -35.13 -10.29 0.19
C THR A 283 -35.72 -10.10 1.58
N ASP A 284 -35.23 -9.15 2.38
CA ASP A 284 -35.79 -8.82 3.69
C ASP A 284 -37.25 -8.34 3.61
N ARG A 285 -37.62 -7.62 2.54
CA ARG A 285 -39.01 -7.23 2.26
C ARG A 285 -39.85 -8.45 1.89
N ALA A 286 -39.41 -9.22 0.89
CA ALA A 286 -40.13 -10.42 0.44
C ALA A 286 -40.35 -11.44 1.58
N CYS A 287 -39.36 -11.61 2.48
CA CYS A 287 -39.51 -12.44 3.68
C CYS A 287 -40.56 -11.88 4.66
N LYS A 288 -40.64 -10.56 4.85
CA LYS A 288 -41.69 -9.93 5.68
C LYS A 288 -43.07 -10.04 5.04
N ASP A 289 -43.17 -9.80 3.75
CA ASP A 289 -44.44 -9.89 3.01
C ASP A 289 -44.99 -11.32 3.05
N LEU A 290 -44.12 -12.33 2.87
CA LEU A 290 -44.47 -13.75 3.03
C LEU A 290 -44.83 -14.09 4.49
N GLN A 291 -44.18 -13.46 5.48
CA GLN A 291 -44.50 -13.68 6.90
C GLN A 291 -45.87 -13.08 7.27
N LEU A 292 -46.23 -11.92 6.72
CA LEU A 292 -47.56 -11.31 6.86
C LEU A 292 -48.63 -12.16 6.17
N ALA A 293 -48.40 -12.59 4.93
CA ALA A 293 -49.32 -13.47 4.20
C ALA A 293 -49.55 -14.82 4.92
N ASN A 294 -48.58 -15.31 5.70
CA ASN A 294 -48.77 -16.49 6.54
C ASN A 294 -49.55 -16.21 7.84
N GLN A 295 -49.60 -14.97 8.32
CA GLN A 295 -50.44 -14.58 9.47
C GLN A 295 -51.90 -14.37 9.06
N ASP A 296 -52.16 -13.90 7.84
CA ASP A 296 -53.52 -13.72 7.30
C ASP A 296 -54.22 -15.04 6.92
N ASN A 297 -53.54 -16.19 7.03
CA ASN A 297 -54.16 -17.51 6.98
C ASN A 297 -55.00 -17.81 8.23
N ASN A 298 -56.10 -17.08 8.40
CA ASN A 298 -57.26 -17.45 9.22
C ASN A 298 -58.03 -18.63 8.59
N GLU A 299 -57.30 -19.64 8.12
CA GLU A 299 -57.86 -20.90 7.69
C GLU A 299 -58.37 -21.63 8.95
N PRO A 300 -59.65 -22.03 9.02
CA PRO A 300 -60.25 -22.58 10.24
C PRO A 300 -59.64 -23.95 10.58
N ARG A 301 -58.60 -23.92 11.41
CA ARG A 301 -57.86 -25.09 11.88
C ARG A 301 -58.58 -25.73 13.06
N PHE A 302 -59.51 -26.65 12.75
CA PHE A 302 -60.05 -27.56 13.74
C PHE A 302 -58.91 -28.31 14.45
N THR A 303 -58.91 -28.27 15.78
CA THR A 303 -58.01 -29.07 16.60
C THR A 303 -58.35 -30.55 16.48
N LEU A 304 -57.36 -31.41 16.75
CA LEU A 304 -57.61 -32.85 16.86
C LEU A 304 -58.56 -33.21 18.03
N SER A 305 -58.90 -32.28 18.94
CA SER A 305 -59.94 -32.52 19.96
C SER A 305 -61.33 -32.27 19.37
N GLU A 306 -61.55 -31.11 18.75
CA GLU A 306 -62.82 -30.76 18.09
C GLU A 306 -63.19 -31.78 17.02
N LEU A 307 -62.24 -32.24 16.20
CA LEU A 307 -62.50 -33.30 15.22
C LEU A 307 -62.94 -34.63 15.89
N ARG A 308 -62.38 -34.97 17.05
CA ARG A 308 -62.78 -36.15 17.84
C ARG A 308 -64.14 -35.96 18.50
N GLU A 309 -64.49 -34.74 18.92
CA GLU A 309 -65.79 -34.40 19.49
C GLU A 309 -66.89 -34.46 18.42
N VAL A 310 -66.68 -33.82 17.26
CA VAL A 310 -67.60 -33.90 16.10
C VAL A 310 -67.78 -35.34 15.63
N LEU A 311 -66.72 -36.17 15.62
CA LEU A 311 -66.83 -37.59 15.28
C LEU A 311 -67.61 -38.41 16.33
N LYS A 312 -67.47 -38.09 17.63
CA LYS A 312 -68.28 -38.72 18.68
C LYS A 312 -69.75 -38.30 18.56
N GLU A 313 -70.02 -37.02 18.39
CA GLU A 313 -71.36 -36.47 18.21
C GLU A 313 -72.04 -37.06 16.98
N LYS A 314 -71.35 -37.13 15.84
CA LYS A 314 -71.80 -37.83 14.63
C LYS A 314 -72.18 -39.29 14.91
N ASN A 315 -71.38 -40.01 15.69
CA ASN A 315 -71.66 -41.42 16.01
C ASN A 315 -72.87 -41.57 16.95
N ILE A 316 -73.03 -40.68 17.92
CA ILE A 316 -74.21 -40.63 18.82
C ILE A 316 -75.47 -40.30 18.00
N LEU A 317 -75.42 -39.27 17.16
CA LEU A 317 -76.51 -38.88 16.26
C LEU A 317 -76.85 -40.01 15.29
N LYS A 318 -75.86 -40.72 14.74
CA LYS A 318 -76.10 -41.89 13.88
C LYS A 318 -76.82 -43.02 14.63
N GLY A 319 -76.44 -43.29 15.88
CA GLY A 319 -77.16 -44.24 16.73
C GLY A 319 -78.61 -43.80 16.97
N ARG A 320 -78.82 -42.52 17.31
CA ARG A 320 -80.16 -41.98 17.55
C ARG A 320 -81.03 -41.96 16.29
N VAL A 321 -80.44 -41.74 15.11
CA VAL A 321 -81.13 -41.86 13.82
C VAL A 321 -81.56 -43.31 13.58
N MET A 322 -80.70 -44.30 13.84
CA MET A 322 -81.08 -45.71 13.71
C MET A 322 -82.23 -46.11 14.65
N GLU A 323 -82.20 -45.64 15.91
CA GLU A 323 -83.31 -45.84 16.87
C GLU A 323 -84.62 -45.23 16.35
N LEU A 324 -84.58 -43.99 15.86
CA LEU A 324 -85.75 -43.30 15.31
C LEU A 324 -86.25 -43.92 14.00
N GLU A 325 -85.36 -44.45 13.16
CA GLU A 325 -85.70 -45.21 11.95
C GLU A 325 -86.39 -46.55 12.30
N GLU A 326 -85.91 -47.25 13.33
CA GLU A 326 -86.53 -48.48 13.86
C GLU A 326 -87.92 -48.20 14.46
N GLU A 327 -88.06 -47.15 15.28
CA GLU A 327 -89.36 -46.69 15.79
C GLU A 327 -90.31 -46.35 14.62
N LEU A 328 -89.85 -45.60 13.60
CA LEU A 328 -90.67 -45.29 12.42
C LEU A 328 -91.07 -46.55 11.64
N GLU A 329 -90.19 -47.55 11.56
CA GLU A 329 -90.48 -48.82 10.88
C GLU A 329 -91.52 -49.65 11.64
N GLN A 330 -91.53 -49.60 12.97
CA GLN A 330 -92.59 -50.20 13.81
C GLN A 330 -93.95 -49.50 13.63
N PHE A 331 -93.96 -48.18 13.36
CA PHE A 331 -95.19 -47.41 13.14
C PHE A 331 -95.63 -47.31 11.67
N LYS A 332 -94.91 -47.88 10.70
CA LYS A 332 -95.37 -47.97 9.30
C LYS A 332 -96.54 -48.96 9.17
N PRO A 333 -97.75 -48.52 8.79
CA PRO A 333 -98.85 -49.45 8.54
C PRO A 333 -98.65 -50.16 7.20
N GLY A 334 -98.06 -51.36 7.26
CA GLY A 334 -98.24 -52.44 6.29
C GLY A 334 -98.02 -52.14 4.80
N THR A 335 -96.76 -52.14 4.35
CA THR A 335 -96.39 -52.39 2.94
C THR A 335 -95.42 -53.57 2.78
N LYS A 336 -95.78 -54.72 3.38
CA LYS A 336 -95.18 -56.04 3.05
C LYS A 336 -96.15 -56.86 2.18
N LYS A 337 -96.22 -56.54 0.89
CA LYS A 337 -96.43 -57.46 -0.26
C LYS A 337 -96.76 -56.69 -1.55
N ILE A 338 -95.73 -56.43 -2.36
CA ILE A 338 -95.81 -56.69 -3.80
C ILE A 338 -94.58 -57.54 -4.12
N GLU A 339 -94.81 -58.82 -4.37
CA GLU A 339 -93.78 -59.78 -4.75
C GLU A 339 -93.41 -59.61 -6.23
N ILE A 340 -92.11 -59.58 -6.50
CA ILE A 340 -91.43 -60.39 -7.55
C ILE A 340 -91.76 -60.07 -9.03
N MET A 341 -90.68 -60.04 -9.84
CA MET A 341 -90.66 -60.04 -11.32
C MET A 341 -91.29 -58.83 -12.05
N ARG A 342 -90.42 -57.96 -12.61
CA ARG A 342 -90.18 -57.94 -14.06
C ARG A 342 -88.69 -57.76 -14.36
N LEU A 343 -88.17 -58.60 -15.25
CA LEU A 343 -86.92 -58.40 -15.99
C LEU A 343 -87.26 -57.69 -17.31
N ASP A 344 -86.25 -57.03 -17.89
CA ASP A 344 -86.20 -56.43 -19.24
C ASP A 344 -87.40 -55.62 -19.74
N GLU A 345 -87.16 -54.33 -20.00
CA GLU A 345 -87.35 -53.76 -21.34
C GLU A 345 -86.48 -52.49 -21.46
N ASN A 346 -85.78 -52.35 -22.59
CA ASN A 346 -85.09 -51.11 -22.96
C ASN A 346 -86.13 -50.10 -23.47
N GLU A 347 -85.82 -48.80 -23.39
CA GLU A 347 -85.95 -47.81 -24.47
C GLU A 347 -85.59 -46.41 -23.94
N ASP A 348 -85.16 -45.53 -24.84
CA ASP A 348 -84.71 -44.17 -24.54
C ASP A 348 -85.87 -43.21 -24.21
N VAL A 349 -85.53 -41.99 -23.76
CA VAL A 349 -86.08 -40.66 -24.15
C VAL A 349 -85.98 -39.65 -22.99
N HIS A 350 -85.12 -38.64 -23.19
CA HIS A 350 -85.00 -37.44 -22.35
C HIS A 350 -85.31 -36.17 -23.18
N VAL A 351 -86.56 -35.71 -23.18
CA VAL A 351 -87.02 -34.34 -23.55
C VAL A 351 -88.34 -34.13 -22.76
N VAL A 352 -88.63 -33.02 -22.06
CA VAL A 352 -89.15 -31.69 -22.48
C VAL A 352 -89.09 -30.82 -21.20
N GLU A 353 -88.48 -29.64 -21.08
CA GLU A 353 -88.36 -28.42 -21.90
C GLU A 353 -89.51 -27.40 -21.76
N GLN A 354 -89.18 -26.22 -21.22
CA GLN A 354 -89.81 -24.90 -21.42
C GLN A 354 -88.95 -23.88 -20.66
N GLY A 355 -88.49 -22.74 -21.21
CA GLY A 355 -88.67 -22.14 -22.53
C GLY A 355 -88.72 -20.61 -22.42
N ILE A 356 -88.54 -19.85 -23.54
CA ILE A 356 -88.57 -18.37 -23.70
C ILE A 356 -87.16 -17.73 -23.46
N ALA A 357 -86.32 -17.56 -24.51
CA ALA A 357 -86.32 -16.49 -25.55
C ALA A 357 -85.44 -15.28 -25.14
N GLU A 358 -84.70 -14.53 -25.98
CA GLU A 358 -84.39 -14.49 -27.43
C GLU A 358 -83.14 -13.54 -27.59
N ALA A 359 -82.36 -13.43 -28.67
CA ALA A 359 -82.25 -14.12 -29.97
C ALA A 359 -80.91 -13.77 -30.67
N HIS A 360 -80.34 -14.73 -31.44
CA HIS A 360 -79.66 -14.56 -32.75
C HIS A 360 -78.38 -13.69 -32.88
N LEU A 361 -77.45 -13.93 -33.82
CA LEU A 361 -77.02 -15.11 -34.61
C LEU A 361 -75.72 -14.70 -35.36
N ASN A 362 -74.72 -15.59 -35.45
CA ASN A 362 -74.08 -16.03 -36.71
C ASN A 362 -72.70 -16.67 -36.51
N GLU A 363 -72.49 -17.78 -37.22
CA GLU A 363 -71.19 -18.37 -37.53
C GLU A 363 -70.43 -17.49 -38.55
N GLU A 364 -69.10 -17.49 -38.50
CA GLU A 364 -68.32 -18.16 -39.56
C GLU A 364 -66.80 -18.22 -39.24
N THR A 365 -66.13 -19.15 -39.89
CA THR A 365 -64.75 -19.56 -39.64
C THR A 365 -63.71 -18.67 -40.33
N SER A 366 -62.72 -18.17 -39.58
CA SER A 366 -61.36 -17.94 -40.10
C SER A 366 -60.35 -17.80 -38.94
N PRO A 367 -59.16 -18.44 -38.99
CA PRO A 367 -58.18 -18.34 -37.92
C PRO A 367 -57.52 -16.96 -37.94
N ARG A 368 -57.90 -16.07 -37.02
CA ARG A 368 -57.10 -14.87 -36.76
C ARG A 368 -55.77 -15.29 -36.15
N SER A 369 -54.68 -14.87 -36.77
CA SER A 369 -53.33 -14.96 -36.21
C SER A 369 -53.34 -14.39 -34.80
N ILE A 370 -52.85 -15.18 -33.85
CA ILE A 370 -52.36 -14.64 -32.59
C ILE A 370 -51.20 -13.72 -32.99
N ASN A 371 -51.26 -12.44 -32.62
CA ASN A 371 -50.13 -11.55 -32.83
C ASN A 371 -49.01 -12.01 -31.89
N ASP A 372 -47.93 -12.55 -32.44
CA ASP A 372 -46.75 -12.99 -31.67
C ASP A 372 -46.05 -11.83 -30.92
N GLU A 373 -46.41 -10.58 -31.23
CA GLU A 373 -45.89 -9.35 -30.62
C GLU A 373 -46.27 -9.16 -29.13
N ASP A 374 -47.33 -9.81 -28.63
CA ASP A 374 -47.83 -9.67 -27.25
C ASP A 374 -47.57 -10.90 -26.35
N LEU A 375 -46.70 -11.84 -26.76
CA LEU A 375 -46.23 -12.90 -25.86
C LEU A 375 -45.06 -12.39 -24.99
N PRO A 376 -45.04 -12.67 -23.67
CA PRO A 376 -43.96 -12.22 -22.80
C PRO A 376 -42.65 -12.95 -23.11
N VAL A 377 -41.77 -12.29 -23.87
CA VAL A 377 -40.43 -12.80 -24.19
C VAL A 377 -39.54 -12.78 -22.94
N TYR A 378 -39.39 -13.93 -22.30
CA TYR A 378 -38.29 -14.15 -21.36
C TYR A 378 -36.97 -14.08 -22.14
N GLY A 379 -36.20 -13.01 -21.91
CA GLY A 379 -34.84 -12.90 -22.44
C GLY A 379 -33.96 -14.06 -21.99
N PRO A 380 -32.84 -14.34 -22.68
CA PRO A 380 -31.96 -15.45 -22.36
C PRO A 380 -31.57 -15.39 -20.88
N LEU A 381 -31.97 -16.43 -20.14
CA LEU A 381 -31.84 -16.53 -18.70
C LEU A 381 -30.42 -16.09 -18.27
N PRO A 382 -30.27 -15.11 -17.36
CA PRO A 382 -28.96 -14.65 -16.92
C PRO A 382 -28.14 -15.85 -16.45
N ARG A 383 -27.13 -16.22 -17.23
CA ARG A 383 -26.30 -17.38 -16.93
C ARG A 383 -25.66 -17.14 -15.59
N GLU A 384 -25.92 -18.02 -14.62
CA GLU A 384 -25.34 -17.84 -13.29
C GLU A 384 -23.82 -17.68 -13.43
N PRO A 385 -23.20 -16.72 -12.72
CA PRO A 385 -21.76 -16.54 -12.79
C PRO A 385 -21.07 -17.87 -12.48
N ASP A 386 -20.01 -18.22 -13.24
CA ASP A 386 -19.34 -19.52 -13.16
C ASP A 386 -18.88 -19.88 -11.73
N GLU A 387 -18.75 -18.90 -10.85
CA GLU A 387 -18.51 -19.02 -9.41
C GLU A 387 -19.62 -19.77 -8.64
N LYS A 388 -20.90 -19.57 -9.01
CA LYS A 388 -22.04 -20.31 -8.47
C LYS A 388 -22.21 -21.69 -9.11
N LEU A 389 -21.93 -21.80 -10.41
CA LEU A 389 -21.99 -23.06 -11.15
C LEU A 389 -20.86 -24.03 -10.75
N TYR A 390 -19.72 -23.49 -10.30
CA TYR A 390 -18.54 -24.24 -9.87
C TYR A 390 -17.98 -23.71 -8.52
N PRO A 391 -18.69 -23.86 -7.38
CA PRO A 391 -18.22 -23.33 -6.09
C PRO A 391 -16.84 -23.86 -5.67
N TRP A 392 -16.51 -25.09 -6.09
CA TRP A 392 -15.21 -25.73 -5.85
C TRP A 392 -14.04 -25.14 -6.66
N LYS A 393 -14.29 -24.31 -7.68
CA LYS A 393 -13.22 -23.57 -8.40
C LYS A 393 -12.77 -22.32 -7.65
N TYR A 394 -13.60 -21.80 -6.74
CA TYR A 394 -13.40 -20.52 -6.06
C TYR A 394 -13.40 -20.61 -4.53
N GLU A 395 -13.48 -21.84 -4.00
CA GLU A 395 -13.18 -22.16 -2.61
C GLU A 395 -11.84 -21.51 -2.21
N ARG A 396 -11.75 -20.87 -1.04
CA ARG A 396 -10.48 -20.25 -0.57
C ARG A 396 -9.40 -21.32 -0.71
N LYS A 397 -8.30 -21.00 -1.43
CA LYS A 397 -7.14 -21.90 -1.57
C LYS A 397 -6.85 -22.54 -0.22
N ASP A 398 -7.06 -23.86 -0.10
CA ASP A 398 -6.99 -24.56 1.18
C ASP A 398 -5.70 -24.14 1.91
N SER A 399 -5.82 -23.81 3.19
CA SER A 399 -4.68 -23.71 4.09
C SER A 399 -3.83 -24.98 3.98
N GLY A 400 -2.52 -24.90 4.25
CA GLY A 400 -1.71 -26.12 4.24
C GLY A 400 -2.24 -27.12 5.26
N VAL A 401 -2.79 -26.63 6.37
CA VAL A 401 -3.48 -27.43 7.39
C VAL A 401 -4.71 -28.15 6.83
N ARG A 402 -5.61 -27.48 6.08
CA ARG A 402 -6.74 -28.18 5.42
C ARG A 402 -6.26 -29.21 4.41
N LYS A 403 -5.22 -28.92 3.63
CA LYS A 403 -4.64 -29.89 2.67
C LYS A 403 -4.07 -31.12 3.39
N PHE A 404 -3.38 -30.91 4.50
CA PHE A 404 -2.83 -31.96 5.34
C PHE A 404 -3.94 -32.87 5.90
N PHE A 405 -4.98 -32.29 6.51
CA PHE A 405 -6.11 -33.05 7.05
C PHE A 405 -7.07 -33.63 5.99
N ARG A 406 -6.98 -33.20 4.73
CA ARG A 406 -7.76 -33.78 3.61
C ARG A 406 -7.45 -35.26 3.41
N PHE A 407 -6.18 -35.67 3.62
CA PHE A 407 -5.73 -37.06 3.59
C PHE A 407 -6.47 -37.96 4.60
N PHE A 408 -6.72 -37.46 5.81
CA PHE A 408 -7.45 -38.21 6.85
C PHE A 408 -8.97 -38.27 6.60
N LYS A 409 -9.53 -37.30 5.87
CA LYS A 409 -10.96 -37.28 5.52
C LYS A 409 -11.35 -38.40 4.55
N ASP A 410 -10.44 -38.79 3.66
CA ASP A 410 -10.71 -39.78 2.61
C ASP A 410 -10.76 -41.23 3.12
N PHE A 411 -10.35 -41.50 4.36
CA PHE A 411 -10.56 -42.80 5.04
C PHE A 411 -12.05 -43.10 5.34
N GLY A 412 -12.93 -42.10 5.29
CA GLY A 412 -14.35 -42.24 5.62
C GLY A 412 -15.26 -42.74 4.49
N ALA A 413 -14.76 -42.86 3.26
CA ALA A 413 -15.56 -43.23 2.09
C ALA A 413 -15.22 -44.65 1.59
N SER A 414 -16.08 -45.62 1.97
CA SER A 414 -16.18 -47.01 1.47
C SER A 414 -15.00 -47.56 0.63
N SER A 415 -14.23 -48.45 1.25
CA SER A 415 -13.16 -49.22 0.60
C SER A 415 -13.62 -50.01 -0.64
N SER A 416 -12.88 -49.92 -1.74
CA SER A 416 -12.71 -51.04 -2.68
C SER A 416 -11.36 -50.92 -3.43
N PRO A 417 -10.62 -52.02 -3.69
CA PRO A 417 -9.18 -51.94 -3.96
C PRO A 417 -8.79 -52.02 -5.45
N ARG A 418 -7.50 -51.69 -5.70
CA ARG A 418 -6.69 -51.83 -6.94
C ARG A 418 -6.75 -50.68 -7.95
N ARG A 419 -5.65 -49.90 -7.99
CA ARG A 419 -4.65 -50.08 -9.08
C ARG A 419 -3.27 -49.58 -8.65
N SER A 420 -2.25 -50.40 -8.90
CA SER A 420 -0.84 -50.11 -8.64
C SER A 420 -0.20 -49.29 -9.76
N SER A 421 0.49 -48.19 -9.43
CA SER A 421 1.65 -47.68 -10.20
C SER A 421 2.38 -46.53 -9.49
N SER A 422 3.54 -46.85 -8.92
CA SER A 422 4.76 -46.05 -8.86
C SER A 422 4.75 -44.57 -9.29
N ALA A 423 5.09 -43.67 -8.36
CA ALA A 423 6.07 -42.60 -8.59
C ALA A 423 6.55 -41.99 -7.26
N THR A 424 7.81 -42.22 -6.88
CA THR A 424 8.48 -41.48 -5.81
C THR A 424 8.84 -40.08 -6.32
N ALA A 425 8.26 -39.02 -5.72
CA ALA A 425 8.57 -37.64 -6.05
C ALA A 425 8.61 -36.77 -4.78
N SER A 426 9.71 -36.87 -4.02
CA SER A 426 10.04 -35.90 -2.97
C SER A 426 10.26 -34.51 -3.56
N PRO A 427 9.74 -33.42 -2.96
CA PRO A 427 10.06 -32.06 -3.42
C PRO A 427 11.55 -31.77 -3.19
N ARG A 428 12.32 -31.55 -4.27
CA ARG A 428 13.71 -31.08 -4.16
C ARG A 428 13.74 -29.59 -3.86
N LEU A 429 14.49 -29.21 -2.83
CA LEU A 429 14.90 -27.83 -2.56
C LEU A 429 15.76 -27.29 -3.71
N PRO A 430 15.69 -25.99 -4.04
CA PRO A 430 16.51 -25.39 -5.10
C PRO A 430 17.99 -25.28 -4.67
N SER A 431 18.88 -25.89 -5.44
CA SER A 431 20.33 -25.88 -5.17
C SER A 431 20.94 -24.49 -5.35
N ARG A 432 21.69 -24.05 -4.34
CA ARG A 432 22.52 -22.84 -4.32
C ARG A 432 23.56 -22.86 -5.46
N ALA A 433 23.57 -21.82 -6.29
CA ALA A 433 24.57 -21.64 -7.34
C ALA A 433 25.96 -21.33 -6.75
N ILE A 434 27.01 -21.90 -7.34
CA ILE A 434 28.41 -21.61 -7.07
C ILE A 434 29.00 -20.99 -8.35
N PRO A 435 29.71 -19.85 -8.29
CA PRO A 435 30.30 -19.23 -9.48
C PRO A 435 31.52 -20.02 -9.98
N PRO A 436 31.82 -19.98 -11.29
CA PRO A 436 32.99 -20.66 -11.85
C PRO A 436 34.30 -19.96 -11.47
N VAL A 437 35.32 -20.76 -11.20
CA VAL A 437 36.70 -20.29 -10.98
C VAL A 437 37.35 -20.01 -12.33
N LEU A 438 37.97 -18.84 -12.46
CA LEU A 438 38.80 -18.48 -13.63
C LEU A 438 40.12 -19.27 -13.61
N ASN A 439 40.51 -19.76 -14.77
CA ASN A 439 41.84 -20.29 -15.10
C ASN A 439 42.34 -19.53 -16.34
#